data_AF-A0A7C4AP18-F1
#
_entry.id   AF-A0A7C4AP18-F1
#
_cell.length_a   1.000
_cell.length_b   1.000
_cell.length_c   1.000
_cell.angle_alpha   90.00
_cell.angle_beta   90.00
_cell.angle_gamma   90.00
#
_symmetry.space_group_name_H-M   'P 1'
#
loop_
_entity.id
_entity.type
_entity.pdbx_description
1 polymer ?
#
loop_
_entity_poly.entity_id
_entity_poly.type
_entity_poly.pdbx_seq_one_letter_code
_entity_poly.pdbx_strand_id
1 'polypeptide(L)' 'MFDKWCKRCGICIELCSRNVFMADLDGYPRPAKPVECNLCGFCITRCPDFALRVVESKAKDPAGQTIL' A
#
# COMPACT_ATOMS: atom_id res chain seq x y z
N MET A 1 0.34 -4.03 -5.28
CA MET A 1 -0.07 -5.26 -4.59
C MET A 1 -0.10 -6.37 -5.63
N PHE A 2 0.38 -7.55 -5.29
CA PHE A 2 0.24 -8.76 -6.11
C PHE A 2 -0.90 -9.59 -5.51
N ASP A 3 -2.13 -9.30 -5.93
CA ASP A 3 -3.34 -9.83 -5.27
C ASP A 3 -3.39 -11.37 -5.22
N LYS A 4 -2.84 -12.06 -6.23
CA LYS A 4 -2.75 -13.53 -6.26
C LYS A 4 -1.94 -14.12 -5.11
N TRP A 5 -1.05 -13.35 -4.49
CA TRP A 5 -0.19 -13.80 -3.38
C TRP A 5 -0.66 -13.25 -2.03
N CYS A 6 -1.59 -12.28 -2.03
CA CYS A 6 -2.10 -11.68 -0.82
C CYS A 6 -3.13 -12.60 -0.16
N LYS A 7 -2.84 -13.04 1.07
CA LYS A 7 -3.77 -13.83 1.90
C LYS A 7 -4.72 -12.98 2.77
N ARG A 8 -4.73 -11.66 2.58
CA ARG A 8 -5.63 -10.71 3.30
C ARG A 8 -5.45 -10.74 4.82
N CYS A 9 -4.20 -10.97 5.27
CA CYS A 9 -3.88 -11.14 6.69
C CYS A 9 -3.92 -9.84 7.53
N GLY A 10 -4.16 -8.67 6.94
CA GLY A 10 -4.26 -7.40 7.67
C GLY A 10 -2.95 -6.82 8.23
N ILE A 11 -1.86 -7.60 8.30
CA ILE A 11 -0.56 -7.19 8.88
C ILE A 11 -0.10 -5.82 8.37
N CYS A 12 -0.09 -5.61 7.03
CA CYS A 12 0.32 -4.33 6.44
C CYS A 12 -0.58 -3.13 6.80
N ILE A 13 -1.84 -3.36 7.15
CA ILE A 13 -2.78 -2.34 7.64
C ILE A 13 -2.38 -1.96 9.06
N GLU A 14 -2.21 -2.94 9.95
CA GLU A 14 -1.95 -2.73 11.37
C GLU A 14 -0.60 -2.05 11.65
N LEU A 15 0.46 -2.47 10.95
CA LEU A 15 1.81 -1.97 11.21
C LEU A 15 2.15 -0.65 10.52
N CYS A 16 1.31 -0.19 9.58
CA CYS A 16 1.60 1.03 8.86
C CYS A 16 1.39 2.25 9.77
N SER A 17 2.48 2.80 10.30
CA SER A 17 2.44 3.99 11.18
C SER A 17 1.83 5.25 10.53
N ARG A 18 1.73 5.25 9.18
CA ARG A 18 1.11 6.31 8.39
C ARG A 18 -0.36 6.03 8.04
N ASN A 19 -0.90 4.89 8.46
CA ASN A 19 -2.29 4.46 8.19
C ASN A 19 -2.65 4.54 6.69
N VAL A 20 -1.73 4.09 5.82
CA VAL A 20 -1.87 4.17 4.35
C VAL A 20 -2.96 3.23 3.85
N PHE A 21 -3.10 2.06 4.47
CA PHE A 21 -3.95 0.98 3.96
C PHE A 21 -5.31 0.93 4.66
N MET A 22 -6.34 0.53 3.93
CA MET A 22 -7.64 0.10 4.43
C MET A 22 -8.05 -1.20 3.75
N ALA A 23 -8.82 -2.05 4.43
CA ALA A 23 -9.41 -3.23 3.78
C ALA A 23 -10.54 -2.79 2.85
N ASP A 24 -10.58 -3.34 1.63
CA ASP A 24 -11.76 -3.27 0.76
C ASP A 24 -12.82 -4.30 1.16
N LEU A 25 -13.92 -4.36 0.40
CA LEU A 25 -15.06 -5.26 0.67
C LEU A 25 -14.67 -6.75 0.64
N ASP A 26 -13.63 -7.11 -0.10
CA ASP A 26 -13.14 -8.49 -0.21
C ASP A 26 -12.03 -8.79 0.82
N GLY A 27 -11.69 -7.82 1.66
CA GLY A 27 -10.66 -7.89 2.68
C GLY A 27 -9.24 -7.61 2.16
N TYR A 28 -9.07 -7.20 0.91
CA TYR A 28 -7.74 -6.84 0.42
C TYR A 28 -7.28 -5.50 0.98
N PRO A 29 -6.02 -5.39 1.44
CA PRO A 29 -5.46 -4.10 1.83
C PRO A 29 -5.26 -3.21 0.59
N ARG A 30 -5.96 -2.09 0.51
CA ARG A 30 -5.81 -1.07 -0.54
C ARG A 30 -5.18 0.19 0.02
N PRO A 31 -4.23 0.82 -0.69
CA PRO A 31 -3.63 2.08 -0.25
C PRO A 31 -4.66 3.21 -0.39
N ALA A 32 -5.39 3.51 0.68
CA ALA A 32 -6.38 4.57 0.75
C ALA A 32 -5.74 5.97 0.89
N LYS A 33 -4.55 6.05 1.48
CA LYS A 33 -3.78 7.30 1.66
C LYS A 33 -2.34 7.16 1.15
N PRO A 34 -2.13 6.89 -0.15
CA PRO A 34 -0.79 6.61 -0.69
C PRO A 34 0.18 7.79 -0.53
N VAL A 35 -0.32 9.02 -0.53
CA VAL A 35 0.48 10.25 -0.33
C VAL A 35 1.10 10.35 1.08
N GLU A 36 0.55 9.65 2.06
CA GLU A 36 1.08 9.61 3.43
C GLU A 36 2.23 8.60 3.59
N CYS A 37 2.47 7.76 2.59
CA CYS A 37 3.52 6.76 2.60
C CYS A 37 4.89 7.45 2.55
N ASN A 38 5.70 7.27 3.60
CA ASN A 38 7.07 7.75 3.68
C ASN A 38 8.10 6.72 3.19
N LEU A 39 7.65 5.70 2.45
CA LEU A 39 8.49 4.66 1.86
C LEU A 39 9.34 3.85 2.86
N CYS A 40 8.91 3.74 4.13
CA CYS A 40 9.69 3.08 5.18
C CYS A 40 9.93 1.56 4.98
N GLY A 41 9.23 0.90 4.05
CA GLY A 41 9.45 -0.51 3.70
C GLY A 41 8.94 -1.55 4.72
N PHE A 42 8.46 -1.13 5.90
CA PHE A 42 8.03 -2.04 6.97
C PHE A 42 6.95 -3.05 6.54
N CYS A 43 6.00 -2.63 5.70
CA CYS A 43 4.95 -3.51 5.17
C CYS A 43 5.49 -4.60 4.24
N ILE A 44 6.61 -4.37 3.56
CA ILE A 44 7.26 -5.38 2.71
C ILE A 44 7.95 -6.41 3.62
N THR A 45 8.77 -5.94 4.56
CA THR A 45 9.56 -6.80 5.45
C THR A 45 8.68 -7.72 6.31
N ARG A 46 7.45 -7.31 6.60
CA ARG A 46 6.50 -8.07 7.43
C ARG A 46 5.46 -8.86 6.65
N CYS A 47 5.38 -8.71 5.33
CA CYS A 47 4.44 -9.49 4.53
C CYS A 47 4.95 -10.94 4.43
N PRO A 48 4.22 -11.94 4.99
CA PRO A 48 4.69 -13.33 4.99
C PRO A 48 4.73 -13.96 3.60
N ASP A 49 3.99 -13.39 2.64
CA ASP A 49 3.85 -13.90 1.27
C ASP A 49 4.51 -12.99 0.22
N PHE A 50 5.24 -11.95 0.65
CA PHE A 50 5.88 -10.97 -0.24
C PHE A 50 4.92 -10.36 -1.30
N ALA A 51 3.65 -10.19 -0.94
CA ALA A 51 2.59 -9.74 -1.86
C ALA A 51 2.60 -8.21 -2.11
N LEU A 52 3.51 -7.45 -1.49
CA LEU A 52 3.61 -5.99 -1.61
C LEU A 52 4.93 -5.54 -2.21
N ARG A 53 4.86 -4.41 -2.92
CA ARG A 53 6.01 -3.57 -3.28
C ARG A 53 5.73 -2.14 -2.83
N VAL A 54 6.77 -1.44 -2.41
CA VAL A 54 6.77 0.01 -2.19
C VAL A 54 7.55 0.61 -3.34
N VAL A 55 6.94 1.57 -4.02
CA VAL A 55 7.55 2.28 -5.14
C VAL A 55 7.31 3.76 -4.94
N GLU A 56 8.26 4.57 -5.37
CA GLU A 56 8.03 5.99 -5.53
C GLU A 56 6.93 6.19 -6.57
N SER A 57 5.83 6.78 -6.16
CA SER A 57 4.85 7.31 -7.10
C SER A 57 5.29 8.71 -7.50
N LYS A 58 5.52 8.97 -8.80
CA LYS A 58 5.33 10.34 -9.29
C LYS A 58 3.87 10.68 -8.99
N ALA A 59 3.64 11.64 -8.10
CA ALA A 59 2.30 12.09 -7.77
C ALA A 59 1.62 12.51 -9.09
N LYS A 60 0.54 11.83 -9.46
CA LYS A 60 -0.39 12.37 -10.45
C LYS A 60 -1.23 13.39 -9.69
N ASP A 61 -1.29 14.61 -10.21
CA ASP A 61 -2.26 15.61 -9.78
C ASP A 61 -3.66 14.95 -9.71
N PRO A 62 -4.53 15.24 -8.73
CA PRO A 62 -5.94 14.79 -8.73
C PRO A 62 -6.69 15.07 -10.06
N ALA A 63 -6.19 15.98 -10.91
CA ALA A 63 -6.67 16.23 -12.27
C ALA A 63 -6.07 15.30 -13.36
N GLY A 64 -5.25 14.30 -13.01
CA GLY A 64 -4.70 13.32 -13.94
C GLY A 64 -3.52 13.79 -14.78
N GLN A 65 -2.96 14.97 -14.54
CA GLN A 65 -1.71 15.42 -15.17
C GLN A 65 -0.49 15.04 -14.33
N THR A 66 0.49 14.45 -15.00
CA THR A 66 1.84 14.25 -14.46
C THR A 66 2.57 15.59 -14.55
N ILE A 67 2.92 16.18 -13.40
CA ILE A 67 3.82 17.33 -13.38
C ILE A 67 5.23 16.79 -13.69
N LEU A 68 5.89 17.37 -14.70
CA LEU A 68 7.14 16.92 -15.33
C LEU A 68 8.25 16.59 -14.31
#